data_AF-A0A356WT88-F1
#
_entry.id   AF-A0A356WT88-F1
#
_cell.length_a   1.000
_cell.length_b   1.000
_cell.length_c   1.000
_cell.angle_alpha   90.00
_cell.angle_beta   90.00
_cell.angle_gamma   90.00
#
_symmetry.space_group_name_H-M   'P 1'
#
loop_
_entity.id
_entity.type
_entity.pdbx_description
1 polymer ?
#
loop_
_entity_poly.entity_id
_entity_poly.type
_entity_poly.pdbx_seq_one_letter_code
_entity_poly.pdbx_strand_id
1 'polypeptide(L)'
;CEEYGFSPDHILPHDSYLINLGHPEEEGLKKSRSAFFDEMKRCEQLGLNRLNFHPGSHLNQMSIDDCLDRIAESINLSLERTDGVTAVIENTAGQGTNLGHTFEQIARIIDKVEDKNRVGVCLDTAHTLASGYEIRTREGFENTFRQFDEIIGFSYLKGMHINDSKKELASRVDRHDSLGKGLMNMEVFSLIMSDNRFDNIPLILETPDESLWAEEIKLLYSLITHHL
;
A
#
# COMPACT_ATOMS: atom_id res chain seq x y z
N CYS A 1 -16.49 -15.32 -5.58
CA CYS A 1 -16.79 -13.88 -5.75
C CYS A 1 -18.27 -13.63 -5.97
N GLU A 2 -18.86 -14.13 -7.06
CA GLU A 2 -20.29 -13.91 -7.38
C GLU A 2 -21.27 -14.33 -6.27
N GLU A 3 -21.12 -15.54 -5.72
CA GLU A 3 -21.99 -16.07 -4.65
C GLU A 3 -22.06 -15.17 -3.40
N TYR A 4 -20.95 -14.50 -3.08
CA TYR A 4 -20.81 -13.69 -1.85
C TYR A 4 -20.77 -12.18 -2.12
N GLY A 5 -21.00 -11.74 -3.36
CA GLY A 5 -21.07 -10.31 -3.71
C GLY A 5 -19.74 -9.57 -3.71
N PHE A 6 -18.60 -10.26 -3.88
CA PHE A 6 -17.30 -9.59 -4.02
C PHE A 6 -17.03 -9.21 -5.47
N SER A 7 -17.12 -7.92 -5.79
CA SER A 7 -16.65 -7.39 -7.08
C SER A 7 -15.11 -7.31 -7.08
N PRO A 8 -14.47 -7.21 -8.26
CA PRO A 8 -13.03 -6.97 -8.35
C PRO A 8 -12.57 -5.73 -7.56
N ASP A 9 -13.42 -4.70 -7.46
CA ASP A 9 -13.11 -3.47 -6.72
C ASP A 9 -13.01 -3.66 -5.20
N HIS A 10 -13.47 -4.79 -4.65
CA HIS A 10 -13.34 -5.12 -3.24
C HIS A 10 -12.11 -5.99 -2.93
N ILE A 11 -11.37 -6.42 -3.96
CA ILE A 11 -10.29 -7.41 -3.83
C ILE A 11 -8.97 -6.73 -4.14
N LEU A 12 -8.02 -6.84 -3.21
CA LEU A 12 -6.67 -6.30 -3.36
C LEU A 12 -5.64 -7.43 -3.17
N PRO A 13 -5.27 -8.15 -4.24
CA PRO A 13 -4.21 -9.15 -4.19
C PRO A 13 -2.87 -8.50 -3.84
N HIS A 14 -2.03 -9.21 -3.11
CA HIS A 14 -0.66 -8.78 -2.80
C HIS A 14 0.34 -9.68 -3.52
N ASP A 15 1.38 -9.10 -4.10
CA ASP A 15 2.48 -9.85 -4.71
C ASP A 15 3.39 -10.52 -3.66
N SER A 16 4.32 -11.36 -4.13
CA SER A 16 5.28 -12.00 -3.24
C SER A 16 6.33 -11.01 -2.71
N TYR A 17 6.59 -11.03 -1.40
CA TYR A 17 7.66 -10.28 -0.74
C TYR A 17 9.08 -10.54 -1.30
N LEU A 18 9.26 -11.60 -2.10
CA LEU A 18 10.52 -11.92 -2.77
C LEU A 18 10.79 -11.05 -4.00
N ILE A 19 9.77 -10.37 -4.52
CA ILE A 19 9.88 -9.49 -5.68
C ILE A 19 10.54 -8.17 -5.25
N ASN A 20 11.59 -7.78 -5.97
CA ASN A 20 12.21 -6.47 -5.82
C ASN A 20 12.33 -5.80 -7.19
N LEU A 21 11.38 -4.93 -7.53
CA LEU A 21 11.36 -4.24 -8.82
C LEU A 21 12.48 -3.19 -8.98
N GLY A 22 13.16 -2.86 -7.88
CA GLY A 22 14.34 -2.00 -7.82
C GLY A 22 15.66 -2.76 -7.64
N HIS A 23 15.68 -4.09 -7.79
CA HIS A 23 16.86 -4.91 -7.50
C HIS A 23 18.10 -4.40 -8.26
N PRO A 24 19.25 -4.18 -7.59
CA PRO A 24 20.42 -3.56 -8.22
C PRO A 24 21.13 -4.50 -9.22
N GLU A 25 21.14 -5.80 -8.95
CA GLU A 25 21.75 -6.81 -9.82
C GLU A 25 20.78 -7.28 -10.92
N GLU A 26 21.31 -7.48 -12.13
CA GLU A 26 20.54 -7.80 -13.35
C GLU A 26 19.73 -9.09 -13.22
N GLU A 27 20.31 -10.15 -12.65
CA GLU A 27 19.62 -11.44 -12.51
C GLU A 27 18.43 -11.34 -11.55
N GLY A 28 18.62 -10.69 -10.39
CA GLY A 28 17.56 -10.46 -9.41
C GLY A 28 16.44 -9.57 -9.96
N LEU A 29 16.80 -8.54 -10.74
CA LEU A 29 15.85 -7.67 -11.40
C LEU A 29 15.03 -8.43 -12.45
N LYS A 30 15.68 -9.24 -13.29
CA LYS A 30 15.01 -10.03 -14.33
C LYS A 30 14.03 -11.04 -13.73
N LYS A 31 14.42 -11.72 -12.63
CA LYS A 31 13.53 -12.64 -11.91
C LYS A 31 12.33 -11.91 -11.32
N SER A 32 12.57 -10.77 -10.65
CA SER A 32 11.50 -9.95 -10.05
C SER A 32 10.51 -9.44 -11.10
N ARG A 33 11.00 -8.88 -12.21
CA ARG A 33 10.14 -8.43 -13.33
C ARG A 33 9.34 -9.57 -13.94
N SER A 34 9.93 -10.75 -14.08
CA SER A 34 9.23 -11.92 -14.62
C SER A 34 8.12 -12.40 -13.67
N ALA A 35 8.41 -12.44 -12.37
CA ALA A 35 7.44 -12.82 -11.35
C ALA A 35 6.30 -11.80 -11.22
N PHE A 36 6.60 -10.50 -11.17
CA PHE A 36 5.59 -9.46 -11.09
C PHE A 36 4.68 -9.43 -12.34
N PHE A 37 5.24 -9.62 -13.53
CA PHE A 37 4.45 -9.80 -14.74
C PHE A 37 3.51 -11.02 -14.65
N ASP A 38 3.99 -12.15 -14.10
CA ASP A 38 3.15 -13.34 -13.89
C ASP A 38 2.01 -13.05 -12.89
N GLU A 39 2.29 -12.40 -11.76
CA GLU A 39 1.27 -11.98 -10.78
C GLU A 39 0.21 -11.06 -11.41
N MET A 40 0.62 -10.07 -12.19
CA MET A 40 -0.30 -9.19 -12.94
C MET A 40 -1.15 -9.99 -13.93
N LYS A 41 -0.56 -10.95 -14.65
CA LYS A 41 -1.31 -11.83 -15.56
C LYS A 41 -2.27 -12.78 -14.85
N ARG A 42 -1.93 -13.23 -13.64
CA ARG A 42 -2.84 -14.03 -12.80
C ARG A 42 -4.02 -13.19 -12.35
N CYS A 43 -3.81 -11.93 -11.97
CA CYS A 43 -4.89 -10.99 -11.65
C CYS A 43 -5.82 -10.80 -12.85
N GLU A 44 -5.28 -10.56 -14.05
CA GLU A 44 -6.04 -10.45 -15.30
C GLU A 44 -6.90 -11.70 -15.56
N GLN A 45 -6.30 -12.90 -15.45
CA GLN A 45 -7.00 -14.18 -15.65
C GLN A 45 -8.11 -14.43 -14.63
N LEU A 46 -7.95 -13.94 -13.40
CA LEU A 46 -8.94 -14.03 -12.33
C LEU A 46 -10.02 -12.93 -12.41
N GLY A 47 -9.92 -12.02 -13.39
CA GLY A 47 -10.83 -10.88 -13.54
C GLY A 47 -10.64 -9.81 -12.45
N LEU A 48 -9.48 -9.78 -11.80
CA LEU A 48 -9.10 -8.78 -10.80
C LEU A 48 -8.48 -7.56 -11.49
N ASN A 49 -8.67 -6.38 -10.92
CA ASN A 49 -8.27 -5.12 -11.56
C ASN A 49 -7.14 -4.38 -10.84
N ARG A 50 -6.55 -4.98 -9.80
CA ARG A 50 -5.47 -4.41 -8.99
C ARG A 50 -4.49 -5.49 -8.57
N LEU A 51 -3.23 -5.09 -8.36
CA LEU A 51 -2.21 -5.87 -7.68
C LEU A 51 -1.41 -4.92 -6.77
N ASN A 52 -1.47 -5.15 -5.47
CA ASN A 52 -0.68 -4.46 -4.46
C ASN A 52 0.73 -5.05 -4.37
N PHE A 53 1.73 -4.19 -4.19
CA PHE A 53 3.12 -4.61 -4.03
C PHE A 53 3.95 -3.57 -3.28
N HIS A 54 5.01 -4.05 -2.63
CA HIS A 54 6.04 -3.17 -2.09
C HIS A 54 6.99 -2.76 -3.23
N PRO A 55 7.32 -1.46 -3.40
CA PRO A 55 8.00 -0.99 -4.60
C PRO A 55 9.40 -1.60 -4.83
N GLY A 56 10.21 -1.75 -3.78
CA GLY A 56 11.51 -2.39 -3.88
C GLY A 56 12.57 -1.85 -2.92
N SER A 57 13.81 -2.34 -3.07
CA SER A 57 14.92 -1.98 -2.22
C SER A 57 16.25 -1.89 -2.97
N HIS A 58 17.09 -0.92 -2.59
CA HIS A 58 18.34 -0.60 -3.29
C HIS A 58 19.56 -1.43 -2.81
N LEU A 59 19.39 -2.23 -1.75
CA LEU A 59 20.40 -3.14 -1.15
C LEU A 59 21.76 -2.50 -0.84
N ASN A 60 21.84 -1.18 -0.68
CA ASN A 60 23.09 -0.40 -0.56
C ASN A 60 24.06 -0.56 -1.77
N GLN A 61 23.56 -1.00 -2.93
CA GLN A 61 24.37 -1.17 -4.14
C GLN A 61 24.01 -0.15 -5.24
N MET A 62 22.99 0.68 -5.01
CA MET A 62 22.44 1.64 -5.96
C MET A 62 21.98 2.90 -5.23
N SER A 63 21.98 4.04 -5.93
CA SER A 63 21.39 5.27 -5.41
C SER A 63 19.87 5.11 -5.25
N ILE A 64 19.27 5.89 -4.35
CA ILE A 64 17.81 5.86 -4.17
C ILE A 64 17.11 6.23 -5.48
N ASP A 65 17.57 7.30 -6.13
CA ASP A 65 17.02 7.80 -7.39
C ASP A 65 17.05 6.76 -8.51
N ASP A 66 18.18 6.08 -8.71
CA ASP A 66 18.30 5.03 -9.72
C ASP A 66 17.37 3.83 -9.42
N CYS A 67 17.18 3.52 -8.14
CA CYS A 67 16.29 2.44 -7.71
C CYS A 67 14.82 2.80 -7.98
N LEU A 68 14.39 4.03 -7.64
CA LEU A 68 13.03 4.52 -7.92
C LEU A 68 12.75 4.56 -9.43
N ASP A 69 13.70 5.04 -10.22
CA ASP A 69 13.59 5.06 -11.69
C ASP A 69 13.49 3.64 -12.25
N ARG A 70 14.25 2.68 -11.70
CA ARG A 70 14.20 1.27 -12.07
C ARG A 70 12.88 0.60 -11.70
N ILE A 71 12.28 0.97 -10.57
CA ILE A 71 10.95 0.49 -10.15
C ILE A 71 9.89 0.96 -11.15
N ALA A 72 9.90 2.25 -11.51
CA ALA A 72 8.97 2.79 -12.51
C ALA A 72 9.09 2.07 -13.86
N GLU A 73 10.32 1.83 -14.33
CA GLU A 73 10.57 1.05 -15.54
C GLU A 73 10.01 -0.38 -15.45
N SER A 74 10.18 -1.05 -14.30
CA SER A 74 9.64 -2.39 -14.09
C SER A 74 8.10 -2.43 -14.13
N ILE A 75 7.45 -1.37 -13.64
CA ILE A 75 6.00 -1.18 -13.72
C ILE A 75 5.59 -1.00 -15.19
N ASN A 76 6.24 -0.09 -15.93
CA ASN A 76 5.96 0.17 -17.34
C ASN A 76 6.02 -1.12 -18.18
N LEU A 77 7.10 -1.90 -18.04
CA LEU A 77 7.28 -3.17 -18.76
C LEU A 77 6.17 -4.20 -18.49
N SER A 78 5.56 -4.15 -17.31
CA SER A 78 4.47 -5.06 -16.95
C SER A 78 3.13 -4.54 -17.45
N LEU A 79 2.88 -3.23 -17.35
CA LEU A 79 1.68 -2.57 -17.87
C LEU A 79 1.60 -2.66 -19.40
N GLU A 80 2.71 -2.54 -20.12
CA GLU A 80 2.75 -2.71 -21.59
C GLU A 80 2.27 -4.09 -22.06
N ARG A 81 2.35 -5.11 -21.19
CA ARG A 81 2.10 -6.50 -21.53
C ARG A 81 0.86 -7.07 -20.85
N THR A 82 0.14 -6.27 -20.08
CA THR A 82 -1.06 -6.65 -19.32
C THR A 82 -2.18 -5.66 -19.58
N ASP A 83 -3.42 -6.08 -19.37
CA ASP A 83 -4.60 -5.24 -19.59
C ASP A 83 -5.50 -5.26 -18.35
N GLY A 84 -6.14 -4.13 -18.05
CA GLY A 84 -7.17 -4.04 -17.00
C GLY A 84 -6.70 -4.10 -15.54
N VAL A 85 -5.43 -4.46 -15.28
CA VAL A 85 -4.86 -4.50 -13.92
C VAL A 85 -4.07 -3.23 -13.61
N THR A 86 -4.36 -2.63 -12.46
CA THR A 86 -3.64 -1.47 -11.89
C THR A 86 -2.53 -1.94 -10.96
N ALA A 87 -1.31 -1.43 -11.17
CA ALA A 87 -0.19 -1.61 -10.25
C ALA A 87 -0.36 -0.67 -9.04
N VAL A 88 -0.62 -1.23 -7.86
CA VAL A 88 -0.89 -0.48 -6.62
C VAL A 88 0.37 -0.49 -5.74
N ILE A 89 1.06 0.65 -5.66
CA ILE A 89 2.29 0.81 -4.88
C ILE A 89 1.92 0.97 -3.41
N GLU A 90 2.33 0.05 -2.55
CA GLU A 90 2.17 0.21 -1.11
C GLU A 90 3.30 1.06 -0.51
N ASN A 91 2.96 1.97 0.42
CA ASN A 91 4.00 2.60 1.22
C ASN A 91 4.62 1.61 2.22
N THR A 92 5.92 1.72 2.48
CA THR A 92 6.61 0.81 3.40
C THR A 92 7.03 1.51 4.69
N ALA A 93 7.33 0.75 5.74
CA ALA A 93 7.99 1.29 6.93
C ALA A 93 9.42 1.81 6.64
N GLY A 94 9.99 1.49 5.47
CA GLY A 94 11.36 1.85 5.11
C GLY A 94 12.41 1.04 5.86
N GLN A 95 12.11 -0.18 6.28
CA GLN A 95 13.07 -1.02 6.97
C GLN A 95 14.28 -1.38 6.08
N GLY A 96 15.49 -1.30 6.64
CA GLY A 96 16.72 -1.58 5.90
C GLY A 96 16.89 -0.65 4.71
N THR A 97 16.84 -1.21 3.50
CA THR A 97 17.01 -0.49 2.23
C THR A 97 15.71 -0.37 1.42
N ASN A 98 14.55 -0.65 2.04
CA ASN A 98 13.25 -0.58 1.38
C ASN A 98 12.88 0.88 1.09
N LEU A 99 12.36 1.12 -0.11
CA LEU A 99 11.87 2.41 -0.59
C LEU A 99 10.34 2.46 -0.56
N GLY A 100 9.77 3.59 -0.97
CA GLY A 100 8.34 3.86 -0.86
C GLY A 100 7.90 4.25 0.55
N HIS A 101 8.83 4.60 1.44
CA HIS A 101 8.49 4.97 2.81
C HIS A 101 8.13 6.45 2.96
N THR A 102 8.45 7.29 1.97
CA THR A 102 7.95 8.67 1.88
C THR A 102 7.04 8.83 0.67
N PHE A 103 6.09 9.75 0.77
CA PHE A 103 5.17 10.06 -0.34
C PHE A 103 5.92 10.57 -1.58
N GLU A 104 7.02 11.29 -1.42
CA GLU A 104 7.85 11.79 -2.52
C GLU A 104 8.52 10.65 -3.31
N GLN A 105 8.93 9.57 -2.62
CA GLN A 105 9.48 8.39 -3.29
C GLN A 105 8.44 7.73 -4.18
N ILE A 106 7.21 7.58 -3.67
CA ILE A 106 6.08 7.03 -4.43
C ILE A 106 5.70 7.96 -5.58
N ALA A 107 5.60 9.27 -5.33
CA ALA A 107 5.29 10.27 -6.35
C ALA A 107 6.32 10.28 -7.48
N ARG A 108 7.61 10.10 -7.17
CA ARG A 108 8.66 9.95 -8.20
C ARG A 108 8.48 8.70 -9.06
N ILE A 109 8.11 7.58 -8.46
CA ILE A 109 7.80 6.36 -9.23
C ILE A 109 6.61 6.64 -10.15
N ILE A 110 5.51 7.18 -9.59
CA ILE A 110 4.31 7.52 -10.36
C ILE A 110 4.64 8.51 -11.47
N ASP A 111 5.49 9.53 -11.26
CA ASP A 111 5.89 10.50 -12.28
C ASP A 111 6.43 9.83 -13.54
N LYS A 112 7.21 8.75 -13.37
CA LYS A 112 7.91 8.00 -14.43
C LYS A 112 7.11 6.83 -15.02
N VAL A 113 5.96 6.48 -14.45
CA VAL A 113 5.07 5.48 -15.06
C VAL A 113 4.34 6.10 -16.26
N GLU A 114 4.30 5.45 -17.41
CA GLU A 114 3.69 6.04 -18.62
C GLU A 114 2.16 6.01 -18.56
N ASP A 115 1.57 4.86 -18.22
CA ASP A 115 0.12 4.70 -18.09
C ASP A 115 -0.36 5.06 -16.67
N LYS A 116 -0.57 6.36 -16.44
CA LYS A 116 -1.07 6.88 -15.14
C LYS A 116 -2.45 6.37 -14.75
N ASN A 117 -3.23 5.79 -15.67
CA ASN A 117 -4.55 5.24 -15.33
C ASN A 117 -4.46 3.88 -14.65
N ARG A 118 -3.32 3.18 -14.78
CA ARG A 118 -3.08 1.85 -14.22
C ARG A 118 -1.92 1.82 -13.23
N VAL A 119 -1.68 2.94 -12.56
CA VAL A 119 -0.89 3.01 -11.34
C VAL A 119 -1.72 3.62 -10.22
N GLY A 120 -1.50 3.15 -8.99
CA GLY A 120 -2.17 3.63 -7.80
C GLY A 120 -1.33 3.41 -6.56
N VAL A 121 -1.91 3.72 -5.39
CA VAL A 121 -1.27 3.63 -4.09
C VAL A 121 -2.16 2.89 -3.10
N CYS A 122 -1.55 2.03 -2.29
CA CYS A 122 -2.12 1.52 -1.06
C CYS A 122 -1.41 2.20 0.12
N LEU A 123 -2.18 2.68 1.09
CA LEU A 123 -1.61 3.18 2.34
C LEU A 123 -1.81 2.17 3.46
N ASP A 124 -0.71 1.66 4.00
CA ASP A 124 -0.68 0.86 5.22
C ASP A 124 -0.49 1.78 6.43
N THR A 125 -1.39 1.67 7.41
CA THR A 125 -1.39 2.54 8.60
C THR A 125 -0.18 2.31 9.52
N ALA A 126 0.27 1.06 9.69
CA ALA A 126 1.44 0.75 10.50
C ALA A 126 2.74 1.23 9.82
N HIS A 127 2.85 1.04 8.50
CA HIS A 127 3.96 1.54 7.69
C HIS A 127 4.02 3.07 7.70
N THR A 128 2.86 3.73 7.55
CA THR A 128 2.73 5.19 7.58
C THR A 128 3.26 5.77 8.89
N LEU A 129 2.88 5.16 10.03
CA LEU A 129 3.41 5.56 11.33
C LEU A 129 4.93 5.27 11.43
N ALA A 130 5.34 4.05 11.07
CA ALA A 130 6.73 3.63 11.19
C ALA A 130 7.68 4.44 10.30
N SER A 131 7.21 4.98 9.18
CA SER A 131 8.00 5.82 8.28
C SER A 131 8.06 7.30 8.69
N GLY A 132 7.26 7.71 9.68
CA GLY A 132 7.36 9.03 10.32
C GLY A 132 6.17 9.95 10.11
N TYR A 133 5.08 9.47 9.53
CA TYR A 133 3.83 10.23 9.42
C TYR A 133 2.97 9.98 10.66
N GLU A 134 2.75 11.02 11.47
CA GLU A 134 1.87 10.92 12.63
C GLU A 134 0.41 10.83 12.16
N ILE A 135 -0.29 9.77 12.55
CA ILE A 135 -1.71 9.55 12.21
C ILE A 135 -2.55 9.15 13.41
N ARG A 136 -1.95 9.05 14.61
CA ARG A 136 -2.66 8.65 15.83
C ARG A 136 -3.57 9.78 16.34
N THR A 137 -3.20 11.03 16.14
CA THR A 137 -4.04 12.18 16.53
C THR A 137 -4.78 12.74 15.32
N ARG A 138 -5.93 13.38 15.54
CA ARG A 138 -6.66 14.10 14.49
C ARG A 138 -5.79 15.09 13.72
N GLU A 139 -5.01 15.91 14.42
CA GLU A 139 -4.11 16.89 13.78
C GLU A 139 -3.05 16.19 12.91
N GLY A 140 -2.42 15.13 13.43
CA GLY A 140 -1.45 14.33 12.67
C GLY A 140 -2.09 13.71 11.43
N PHE A 141 -3.25 13.09 11.61
CA PHE A 141 -4.02 12.48 10.53
C PHE A 141 -4.36 13.48 9.43
N GLU A 142 -4.96 14.62 9.77
CA GLU A 142 -5.30 15.68 8.82
C GLU A 142 -4.05 16.21 8.10
N ASN A 143 -2.95 16.39 8.83
CA ASN A 143 -1.67 16.84 8.27
C ASN A 143 -1.04 15.81 7.32
N THR A 144 -1.08 14.53 7.68
CA THR A 144 -0.53 13.43 6.88
C THR A 144 -1.32 13.26 5.59
N PHE A 145 -2.66 13.22 5.67
CA PHE A 145 -3.48 13.05 4.48
C PHE A 145 -3.55 14.31 3.60
N ARG A 146 -3.33 15.51 4.16
CA ARG A 146 -3.09 16.72 3.35
C ARG A 146 -1.79 16.61 2.55
N GLN A 147 -0.69 16.19 3.19
CA GLN A 147 0.58 15.95 2.48
C GLN A 147 0.43 14.87 1.40
N PHE A 148 -0.29 13.78 1.69
CA PHE A 148 -0.58 12.75 0.69
C PHE A 148 -1.29 13.33 -0.54
N ASP A 149 -2.31 14.16 -0.34
CA ASP A 149 -3.03 14.79 -1.46
C ASP A 149 -2.16 15.79 -2.23
N GLU A 150 -1.36 16.59 -1.54
CA GLU A 150 -0.46 17.57 -2.16
C GLU A 150 0.67 16.91 -2.99
N ILE A 151 1.19 15.76 -2.55
CA ILE A 151 2.37 15.12 -3.14
C ILE A 151 1.97 14.04 -4.16
N ILE A 152 0.95 13.23 -3.85
CA ILE A 152 0.50 12.10 -4.69
C ILE A 152 -0.87 12.41 -5.28
N GLY A 153 -1.82 12.84 -4.45
CA GLY A 153 -3.21 13.06 -4.83
C GLY A 153 -4.13 11.88 -4.51
N PHE A 154 -5.29 12.17 -3.91
CA PHE A 154 -6.27 11.13 -3.53
C PHE A 154 -6.80 10.30 -4.71
N SER A 155 -6.73 10.80 -5.95
CA SER A 155 -7.13 10.05 -7.15
C SER A 155 -6.32 8.77 -7.38
N TYR A 156 -5.10 8.71 -6.85
CA TYR A 156 -4.25 7.51 -6.90
C TYR A 156 -4.51 6.53 -5.77
N LEU A 157 -5.24 6.88 -4.71
CA LEU A 157 -5.53 5.95 -3.62
C LEU A 157 -6.46 4.84 -4.12
N LYS A 158 -6.00 3.58 -4.06
CA LYS A 158 -6.74 2.40 -4.54
C LYS A 158 -7.04 1.37 -3.45
N GLY A 159 -6.54 1.57 -2.24
CA GLY A 159 -6.74 0.69 -1.10
C GLY A 159 -6.01 1.17 0.14
N MET A 160 -6.31 0.55 1.28
CA MET A 160 -5.54 0.72 2.50
C MET A 160 -5.37 -0.61 3.21
N HIS A 161 -4.24 -0.78 3.88
CA HIS A 161 -4.06 -1.81 4.88
C HIS A 161 -4.23 -1.19 6.27
N ILE A 162 -5.12 -1.79 7.05
CA ILE A 162 -5.58 -1.29 8.34
C ILE A 162 -4.92 -2.14 9.42
N ASN A 163 -3.74 -1.70 9.83
CA ASN A 163 -2.88 -2.38 10.78
C ASN A 163 -2.59 -1.45 11.97
N ASP A 164 -2.65 -1.98 13.19
CA ASP A 164 -2.01 -1.33 14.34
C ASP A 164 -0.50 -1.60 14.28
N SER A 165 0.30 -0.84 15.02
CA SER A 165 1.75 -0.94 15.02
C SER A 165 2.29 -1.28 16.41
N LYS A 166 3.17 -2.28 16.48
CA LYS A 166 3.99 -2.57 17.68
C LYS A 166 5.15 -1.59 17.86
N LYS A 167 5.31 -0.64 16.94
CA LYS A 167 6.50 0.22 16.81
C LYS A 167 6.11 1.68 16.75
N GLU A 168 6.97 2.49 17.37
CA GLU A 168 6.75 3.93 17.49
C GLU A 168 6.89 4.65 16.14
N LEU A 169 6.40 5.90 16.14
CA LEU A 169 6.59 6.87 15.06
C LEU A 169 8.05 6.91 14.59
N ALA A 170 8.25 6.91 13.27
CA ALA A 170 9.56 7.01 12.64
C ALA A 170 10.58 5.91 13.04
N SER A 171 10.12 4.78 13.58
CA SER A 171 10.98 3.66 13.98
C SER A 171 11.63 2.93 12.81
N ARG A 172 11.05 3.02 11.61
CA ARG A 172 11.42 2.25 10.40
C ARG A 172 11.43 0.74 10.60
N VAL A 173 10.56 0.24 11.48
CA VAL A 173 10.41 -1.19 11.75
C VAL A 173 8.98 -1.60 11.46
N ASP A 174 8.84 -2.54 10.53
CA ASP A 174 7.55 -3.15 10.19
C ASP A 174 7.24 -4.27 11.20
N ARG A 175 6.27 -4.01 12.08
CA ARG A 175 5.66 -4.99 12.98
C ARG A 175 4.21 -4.61 13.30
N HIS A 176 3.27 -5.31 12.66
CA HIS A 176 1.85 -5.12 12.89
C HIS A 176 1.40 -5.62 14.26
N ASP A 177 0.30 -5.05 14.76
CA ASP A 177 -0.49 -5.57 15.87
C ASP A 177 -1.98 -5.61 15.52
N SER A 178 -2.76 -6.32 16.33
CA SER A 178 -4.22 -6.25 16.29
C SER A 178 -4.72 -4.86 16.68
N LEU A 179 -5.89 -4.47 16.17
CA LEU A 179 -6.45 -3.14 16.34
C LEU A 179 -6.62 -2.79 17.83
N GLY A 180 -5.99 -1.70 18.26
CA GLY A 180 -6.02 -1.20 19.63
C GLY A 180 -5.15 -2.00 20.61
N LYS A 181 -4.27 -2.88 20.12
CA LYS A 181 -3.28 -3.62 20.93
C LYS A 181 -1.89 -3.04 20.83
N GLY A 182 -1.60 -2.29 19.77
CA GLY A 182 -0.32 -1.68 19.53
C GLY A 182 -0.23 -0.28 20.15
N LEU A 183 0.60 0.53 19.50
CA LEU A 183 0.92 1.90 19.88
C LEU A 183 0.05 2.92 19.11
N MET A 184 -0.81 2.44 18.21
CA MET A 184 -1.85 3.25 17.60
C MET A 184 -3.06 3.28 18.53
N ASN A 185 -3.57 4.47 18.79
CA ASN A 185 -4.82 4.61 19.52
C ASN A 185 -6.00 4.20 18.62
N MET A 186 -7.20 4.01 19.20
CA MET A 186 -8.39 3.71 18.40
C MET A 186 -8.90 4.91 17.58
N GLU A 187 -8.35 6.11 17.81
CA GLU A 187 -8.78 7.34 17.14
C GLU A 187 -8.49 7.28 15.64
N VAL A 188 -7.30 6.80 15.23
CA VAL A 188 -6.95 6.65 13.80
C VAL A 188 -7.98 5.81 13.03
N PHE A 189 -8.41 4.67 13.59
CA PHE A 189 -9.38 3.79 12.94
C PHE A 189 -10.76 4.44 12.87
N SER A 190 -11.12 5.23 13.89
CA SER A 190 -12.38 5.98 13.90
C SER A 190 -12.37 7.10 12.85
N LEU A 191 -11.23 7.77 12.67
CA LEU A 191 -11.01 8.79 11.64
C LEU A 191 -11.10 8.20 10.23
N ILE A 192 -10.44 7.07 9.97
CA ILE A 192 -10.52 6.37 8.68
C ILE A 192 -11.96 5.98 8.36
N MET A 193 -12.65 5.32 9.31
CA MET A 193 -14.02 4.83 9.09
C MET A 193 -15.08 5.93 8.96
N SER A 194 -14.76 7.19 9.31
CA SER A 194 -15.68 8.33 9.21
C SER A 194 -15.31 9.31 8.08
N ASP A 195 -14.27 9.03 7.29
CA ASP A 195 -13.76 9.91 6.25
C ASP A 195 -14.09 9.35 4.85
N ASN A 196 -14.96 10.07 4.15
CA ASN A 196 -15.50 9.65 2.86
C ASN A 196 -14.46 9.52 1.73
N ARG A 197 -13.24 10.02 1.94
CA ARG A 197 -12.13 9.85 0.99
C ARG A 197 -11.66 8.40 0.91
N PHE A 198 -11.99 7.57 1.90
CA PHE A 198 -11.68 6.15 1.95
C PHE A 198 -12.87 5.25 1.57
N ASP A 199 -13.98 5.84 1.12
CA ASP A 199 -15.13 5.07 0.63
C ASP A 199 -14.80 4.42 -0.73
N ASN A 200 -15.44 3.28 -1.01
CA ASN A 200 -15.36 2.57 -2.29
C ASN A 200 -13.96 2.08 -2.68
N ILE A 201 -13.07 1.93 -1.70
CA ILE A 201 -11.77 1.24 -1.84
C ILE A 201 -11.68 0.08 -0.84
N PRO A 202 -10.87 -0.96 -1.13
CA PRO A 202 -10.60 -2.04 -0.19
C PRO A 202 -9.84 -1.52 1.03
N LEU A 203 -10.40 -1.76 2.21
CA LEU A 203 -9.75 -1.58 3.51
C LEU A 203 -9.47 -2.98 4.06
N ILE A 204 -8.20 -3.39 4.11
CA ILE A 204 -7.79 -4.78 4.34
C ILE A 204 -7.07 -4.89 5.68
N LEU A 205 -7.44 -5.87 6.52
CA LEU A 205 -6.68 -6.20 7.73
C LEU A 205 -5.52 -7.13 7.37
N GLU A 206 -4.32 -6.82 7.87
CA GLU A 206 -3.16 -7.72 7.89
C GLU A 206 -2.63 -7.87 9.32
N THR A 207 -3.55 -7.76 10.28
CA THR A 207 -3.28 -7.92 11.70
C THR A 207 -2.85 -9.37 11.98
N PRO A 208 -1.94 -9.60 12.95
CA PRO A 208 -1.26 -10.89 13.08
C PRO A 208 -2.10 -12.04 13.65
N ASP A 209 -3.26 -11.76 14.25
CA ASP A 209 -4.16 -12.77 14.82
C ASP A 209 -5.43 -12.90 13.99
N GLU A 210 -5.39 -13.81 13.00
CA GLU A 210 -6.51 -14.07 12.08
C GLU A 210 -7.79 -14.50 12.81
N SER A 211 -7.68 -15.06 14.02
CA SER A 211 -8.84 -15.46 14.81
C SER A 211 -9.68 -14.29 15.30
N LEU A 212 -9.13 -13.07 15.27
CA LEU A 212 -9.79 -11.83 15.66
C LEU A 212 -10.39 -11.05 14.49
N TRP A 213 -10.14 -11.45 13.23
CA TRP A 213 -10.55 -10.65 12.07
C TRP A 213 -12.05 -10.39 12.00
N ALA A 214 -12.90 -11.36 12.34
CA ALA A 214 -14.34 -11.15 12.31
C ALA A 214 -14.80 -10.08 13.32
N GLU A 215 -14.15 -10.03 14.48
CA GLU A 215 -14.36 -9.08 15.57
C GLU A 215 -13.77 -7.71 15.23
N GLU A 216 -12.57 -7.66 14.63
CA GLU A 216 -11.93 -6.43 14.17
C GLU A 216 -12.72 -5.77 13.03
N ILE A 217 -13.25 -6.55 12.08
CA ILE A 217 -14.15 -6.05 11.03
C ILE A 217 -15.42 -5.46 11.66
N LYS A 218 -16.07 -6.19 12.59
CA LYS A 218 -17.25 -5.66 13.31
C LYS A 218 -16.94 -4.40 14.09
N LEU A 219 -15.77 -4.33 14.71
CA LEU A 219 -15.29 -3.16 15.42
C LEU A 219 -15.17 -1.97 14.47
N LEU A 220 -14.49 -2.11 13.33
CA LEU A 220 -14.37 -1.03 12.33
C LEU A 220 -15.74 -0.51 11.88
N TYR A 221 -16.69 -1.39 11.55
CA TYR A 221 -18.04 -0.98 11.20
C TYR A 221 -18.77 -0.24 12.33
N SER A 222 -18.49 -0.57 13.59
CA SER A 222 -19.08 0.14 14.74
C SER A 222 -18.54 1.56 14.95
N LEU A 223 -17.39 1.89 14.34
CA LEU A 223 -16.77 3.21 14.42
C LEU A 223 -17.31 4.19 13.37
N ILE A 224 -18.12 3.73 12.41
CA ILE A 224 -18.73 4.60 11.41
C ILE A 224 -19.68 5.56 12.12
N THR A 225 -19.32 6.83 12.15
CA THR A 225 -20.21 7.88 12.66
C THR A 225 -20.98 8.47 11.50
N HIS A 226 -22.31 8.33 11.51
CA HIS A 226 -23.15 9.06 10.57
C HIS A 226 -23.13 10.54 10.96
N HIS A 227 -22.41 11.35 10.21
CA HIS A 227 -22.67 12.78 10.17
C HIS A 227 -24.06 12.98 9.55
N LEU A 228 -25.07 13.18 10.41
CA LEU A 228 -26.39 13.68 10.02
C LEU A 228 -26.29 15.09 9.44
#